data_AF-A0A356SEB8-F1
#
_entry.id   AF-A0A356SEB8-F1
#
_cell.length_a   1.000
_cell.length_b   1.000
_cell.length_c   1.000
_cell.angle_alpha   90.00
_cell.angle_beta   90.00
_cell.angle_gamma   90.00
#
_symmetry.space_group_name_H-M   'P 1'
#
loop_
_entity.id
_entity.type
_entity.pdbx_description
1 polymer ?
#
loop_
_entity_poly.entity_id
_entity_poly.type
_entity_poly.pdbx_seq_one_letter_code
_entity_poly.pdbx_strand_id
1 'polypeptide(L)'
;RLEEERRLAYVGITRAQQRLLITYAESRRLHGSETYNTPSRFVREIPADVIEEVRLHGGITRPLVDRLQKPLAESNDSGLRLGQRVSHPMFGEGMVLNIEGRGANARIEVNFSEGSKWLVLQYANLQAL
;
A
#
# COMPACT_ATOMS: atom_id res chain seq x y z
N ARG A 1 -33.14 8.81 16.74
CA ARG A 1 -31.98 8.17 17.41
C ARG A 1 -30.69 8.97 17.22
N LEU A 2 -30.31 9.29 15.98
CA LEU A 2 -29.07 10.03 15.71
C LEU A 2 -29.01 11.42 16.37
N GLU A 3 -30.12 12.17 16.39
CA GLU A 3 -30.18 13.47 17.07
C GLU A 3 -29.99 13.37 18.59
N GLU A 4 -30.45 12.28 19.20
CA GLU A 4 -30.25 12.03 20.63
C GLU A 4 -28.78 11.72 20.92
N GLU A 5 -28.17 10.86 20.11
CA GLU A 5 -26.73 10.57 20.21
C GLU A 5 -25.87 11.83 19.97
N ARG A 6 -26.33 12.74 19.10
CA ARG A 6 -25.70 14.06 18.89
C ARG A 6 -25.83 14.94 20.14
N ARG A 7 -26.99 14.97 20.79
CA ARG A 7 -27.16 15.69 22.07
C ARG A 7 -26.24 15.13 23.14
N LEU A 8 -26.10 13.81 23.22
CA LEU A 8 -25.16 13.17 24.14
C LEU A 8 -23.70 13.57 23.84
N ALA A 9 -23.29 13.59 22.57
CA ALA A 9 -21.96 14.05 22.18
C ALA A 9 -21.74 15.52 22.57
N TYR A 10 -22.71 16.39 22.30
CA TYR A 10 -22.64 17.82 22.67
C TYR A 10 -22.50 18.01 24.18
N VAL A 11 -23.30 17.30 24.98
CA VAL A 11 -23.19 17.35 26.45
C VAL A 11 -21.83 16.84 26.90
N GLY A 12 -21.31 15.76 26.31
CA GLY A 12 -19.98 15.24 26.62
C GLY A 12 -18.86 16.25 26.32
N ILE A 13 -18.90 16.92 25.16
CA ILE A 13 -17.93 17.93 24.74
C ILE A 13 -17.93 19.13 25.71
N THR A 14 -19.12 19.63 26.06
CA THR A 14 -19.30 20.81 26.92
C THR A 14 -18.98 20.55 28.40
N ARG A 15 -18.69 19.31 28.81
CA ARG A 15 -18.16 19.00 30.15
C ARG A 15 -16.69 19.39 30.31
N ALA A 16 -15.93 19.48 29.24
CA ALA A 16 -14.52 19.85 29.30
C ALA A 16 -14.38 21.35 29.59
N GLN A 17 -13.64 21.71 30.64
CA GLN A 17 -13.38 23.12 30.99
C GLN A 17 -12.12 23.67 30.32
N GLN A 18 -11.06 22.86 30.23
CA GLN A 18 -9.75 23.30 29.72
C GLN A 18 -9.31 22.53 28.48
N ARG A 19 -9.36 21.19 28.54
CA ARG A 19 -8.90 20.31 27.45
C ARG A 19 -9.88 19.17 27.24
N LEU A 20 -10.15 18.85 25.99
CA LEU A 20 -10.97 17.71 25.58
C LEU A 20 -10.08 16.74 24.79
N LEU A 21 -10.01 15.49 25.24
CA LEU A 21 -9.35 14.41 24.50
C LEU A 21 -10.41 13.45 23.99
N ILE A 22 -10.40 13.18 22.70
CA ILE A 22 -11.27 12.21 22.05
C ILE A 22 -10.39 11.08 21.52
N THR A 23 -10.66 9.86 21.96
CA THR A 23 -9.95 8.65 21.51
C THR A 23 -10.91 7.70 20.81
N TYR A 24 -10.44 7.05 19.76
CA TYR A 24 -11.16 5.96 19.10
C TYR A 24 -10.21 4.77 18.88
N ALA A 25 -10.79 3.58 18.73
CA ALA A 25 -10.06 2.35 18.44
C ALA A 25 -10.51 1.83 17.07
N GLU A 26 -9.53 1.43 16.24
CA GLU A 26 -9.78 0.88 14.90
C GLU A 26 -10.39 -0.53 14.96
N SER A 27 -9.92 -1.36 15.90
CA SER A 27 -10.51 -2.67 16.20
C SER A 27 -10.84 -2.76 17.69
N ARG A 28 -12.00 -3.35 18.01
CA ARG A 28 -12.39 -3.68 19.39
C ARG A 28 -13.06 -5.04 19.45
N ARG A 29 -12.77 -5.79 20.51
CA ARG A 29 -13.49 -7.03 20.81
C ARG A 29 -14.68 -6.73 21.70
N LEU A 30 -15.89 -6.90 21.19
CA LEU A 30 -17.15 -6.70 21.90
C LEU A 30 -17.93 -8.00 21.89
N HIS A 31 -18.37 -8.48 23.06
CA HIS A 31 -19.14 -9.72 23.18
C HIS A 31 -18.50 -10.94 22.47
N GLY A 32 -17.17 -10.99 22.43
CA GLY A 32 -16.41 -12.10 21.84
C GLY A 32 -16.12 -11.96 20.35
N SER A 33 -16.82 -11.09 19.62
CA SER A 33 -16.51 -10.76 18.22
C SER A 33 -15.58 -9.56 18.11
N GLU A 34 -14.70 -9.59 17.12
CA GLU A 34 -13.85 -8.45 16.76
C GLU A 34 -14.59 -7.58 15.74
N THR A 35 -14.74 -6.29 16.05
CA THR A 35 -15.40 -5.33 15.18
C THR A 35 -14.44 -4.22 14.83
N TYR A 36 -14.32 -3.97 13.53
CA TYR A 36 -13.59 -2.82 13.00
C TYR A 36 -14.51 -1.60 12.97
N ASN A 37 -14.15 -0.59 13.77
CA ASN A 37 -14.96 0.59 13.94
C ASN A 37 -14.33 1.77 13.22
N THR A 38 -15.10 2.37 12.32
CA THR A 38 -14.72 3.67 11.75
C THR A 38 -14.87 4.79 12.81
N PRO A 39 -14.08 5.87 12.72
CA PRO A 39 -14.22 7.02 13.61
C PRO A 39 -15.66 7.56 13.61
N SER A 40 -16.13 7.98 14.79
CA SER A 40 -17.49 8.53 14.93
C SER A 40 -17.70 9.72 14.00
N ARG A 41 -18.86 9.77 13.33
CA ARG A 41 -19.22 10.89 12.45
C ARG A 41 -19.21 12.23 13.17
N PHE A 42 -19.52 12.25 14.48
CA PHE A 42 -19.54 13.48 15.27
C PHE A 42 -18.13 14.09 15.43
N VAL A 43 -17.06 13.29 15.30
CA VAL A 43 -15.68 13.82 15.31
C VAL A 43 -15.39 14.57 14.02
N ARG A 44 -15.95 14.13 12.88
CA ARG A 44 -15.78 14.79 11.57
C ARG A 44 -16.60 16.08 11.43
N GLU A 45 -17.59 16.28 12.29
CA GLU A 45 -18.40 17.50 12.31
C GLU A 45 -17.74 18.62 13.12
N ILE A 46 -16.74 18.30 13.94
CA ILE A 46 -15.96 19.30 14.67
C ILE A 46 -15.03 20.00 13.67
N PRO A 47 -14.97 21.34 13.66
CA PRO A 47 -14.08 22.08 12.78
C PRO A 47 -12.61 21.66 12.94
N ALA A 48 -11.90 21.42 11.84
CA ALA A 48 -10.54 20.88 11.87
C ALA A 48 -9.51 21.87 12.46
N ASP A 49 -9.82 23.17 12.48
CA ASP A 49 -9.01 24.22 13.07
C ASP A 49 -8.87 24.11 14.60
N VAL A 50 -9.81 23.45 15.28
CA VAL A 50 -9.77 23.23 16.74
C VAL A 50 -9.32 21.83 17.13
N ILE A 51 -8.92 20.99 16.17
CA ILE A 51 -8.51 19.60 16.41
C ILE A 51 -7.00 19.48 16.28
N GLU A 52 -6.36 18.99 17.34
CA GLU A 52 -4.97 18.55 17.31
C GLU A 52 -4.92 17.01 17.20
N GLU A 53 -4.54 16.49 16.04
CA GLU A 53 -4.39 15.04 15.85
C GLU A 53 -3.10 14.52 16.51
N VAL A 54 -3.25 13.81 17.63
CA VAL A 54 -2.12 13.13 18.28
C VAL A 54 -1.84 11.81 17.56
N ARG A 55 -0.89 11.84 16.62
CA ARG A 55 -0.39 10.63 15.97
C ARG A 55 0.68 10.00 16.85
N LEU A 56 0.44 8.75 17.30
CA LEU A 56 1.39 7.99 18.13
C LEU A 56 2.69 7.61 17.42
N HIS A 57 2.86 8.02 16.16
CA HIS A 57 4.04 7.77 15.36
C HIS A 57 4.51 9.10 14.77
N GLY A 58 5.67 9.59 15.23
CA GLY A 58 6.42 10.71 14.67
C GLY A 58 6.99 10.41 13.27
N GLY A 59 6.17 9.85 12.40
CA GLY A 59 6.43 9.79 10.97
C GLY A 59 5.95 11.10 10.38
N ILE A 60 6.88 12.03 10.13
CA ILE A 60 6.69 13.10 9.16
C ILE A 60 5.99 12.48 7.95
N THR A 61 4.77 12.92 7.64
CA THR A 61 4.06 12.53 6.43
C THR A 61 4.89 13.07 5.27
N ARG A 62 5.91 12.32 4.84
CA ARG A 62 6.67 12.63 3.64
C ARG A 62 5.65 12.60 2.50
N PRO A 63 5.43 13.72 1.81
CA PRO A 63 4.41 13.76 0.78
C PRO A 63 4.75 12.70 -0.26
N LEU A 64 3.77 11.82 -0.51
CA LEU A 64 3.87 10.64 -1.40
C LEU A 64 4.19 10.99 -2.87
N VAL A 65 4.25 12.28 -3.21
CA VAL A 65 4.51 12.78 -4.56
C VAL A 65 5.93 12.55 -5.03
N ASP A 66 6.92 12.41 -4.14
CA ASP A 66 8.32 12.19 -4.56
C ASP A 66 8.72 10.70 -4.68
N ARG A 67 7.84 9.78 -4.30
CA ARG A 67 8.09 8.32 -4.41
C ARG A 67 7.69 7.69 -5.74
N LEU A 68 7.10 8.47 -6.66
CA LEU A 68 6.74 8.00 -7.99
C LEU A 68 7.88 8.07 -9.02
N GLN A 69 9.06 8.60 -8.67
CA GLN A 69 10.16 8.81 -9.63
C GLN A 69 11.46 8.05 -9.36
N LYS A 70 11.48 7.11 -8.41
CA LYS A 70 12.61 6.19 -8.31
C LYS A 70 12.13 4.76 -8.53
N PRO A 71 12.35 4.18 -9.72
CA PRO A 71 12.31 2.74 -9.84
C PRO A 71 13.33 2.22 -8.83
N LEU A 72 12.85 1.43 -7.87
CA LEU A 72 13.68 0.54 -7.09
C LEU A 72 14.39 -0.35 -8.10
N ALA A 73 15.60 0.03 -8.47
CA ALA A 73 16.53 -0.87 -9.11
C ALA A 73 16.91 -1.90 -8.04
N GLU A 74 16.01 -2.88 -7.84
CA GLU A 74 16.45 -4.18 -7.38
C GLU A 74 17.37 -4.70 -8.49
N SER A 75 18.66 -4.45 -8.32
CA SER A 75 19.70 -5.16 -9.04
C SER A 75 19.65 -6.61 -8.57
N ASN A 76 18.69 -7.36 -9.07
CA ASN A 76 18.85 -8.79 -9.17
C ASN A 76 20.03 -9.02 -10.10
N ASP A 77 20.96 -9.84 -9.65
CA ASP A 77 22.19 -10.27 -10.35
C ASP A 77 21.92 -11.00 -11.69
N SER A 78 20.65 -11.02 -12.11
CA SER A 78 20.16 -11.50 -13.40
C SER A 78 20.27 -10.48 -14.53
N GLY A 79 20.66 -9.22 -14.26
CA GLY A 79 20.81 -8.17 -15.27
C GLY A 79 19.50 -7.72 -15.96
N LEU A 80 18.39 -8.38 -15.64
CA LEU A 80 17.07 -8.16 -16.20
C LEU A 80 16.08 -7.70 -15.12
N ARG A 81 15.27 -6.70 -15.47
CA ARG A 81 14.27 -6.08 -14.61
C ARG A 81 12.85 -6.54 -14.97
N LEU A 82 11.97 -6.59 -13.98
CA LEU A 82 10.53 -6.77 -14.20
C LEU A 82 10.00 -5.64 -15.09
N GLY A 83 9.18 -5.97 -16.09
CA GLY A 83 8.67 -5.03 -17.10
C GLY A 83 9.65 -4.67 -18.22
N GLN A 84 10.87 -5.21 -18.20
CA GLN A 84 11.85 -4.96 -19.27
C GLN A 84 11.46 -5.67 -20.57
N ARG A 85 11.74 -5.03 -21.71
CA ARG A 85 11.64 -5.66 -23.03
C ARG A 85 12.86 -6.54 -23.26
N VAL A 86 12.60 -7.76 -23.70
CA VAL A 86 13.62 -8.75 -23.99
C VAL A 86 13.37 -9.37 -25.36
N SER A 87 14.43 -9.72 -26.07
CA SER A 87 14.38 -10.49 -27.31
C SER A 87 14.85 -11.91 -27.07
N HIS A 88 14.11 -12.87 -27.60
CA HIS A 88 14.43 -14.29 -27.58
C HIS A 88 14.60 -14.81 -29.01
N PRO A 89 15.68 -15.56 -29.35
CA PRO A 89 15.94 -16.03 -30.72
C PRO A 89 14.81 -16.85 -31.35
N MET A 90 14.05 -17.61 -30.55
CA MET A 90 12.96 -18.46 -31.03
C MET A 90 11.57 -17.80 -30.94
N PHE A 91 11.37 -16.85 -30.03
CA PHE A 91 10.03 -16.33 -29.69
C PHE A 91 9.88 -14.84 -29.99
N GLY A 92 10.94 -14.19 -30.48
CA GLY A 92 10.94 -12.77 -30.79
C GLY A 92 10.95 -11.90 -29.54
N GLU A 93 10.37 -10.71 -29.66
CA GLU A 93 10.31 -9.74 -28.58
C GLU A 93 9.19 -10.06 -27.59
N GLY A 94 9.47 -9.85 -26.30
CA GLY A 94 8.52 -10.02 -25.22
C GLY A 94 8.80 -9.10 -24.04
N MET A 95 7.85 -9.03 -23.10
CA MET A 95 7.98 -8.27 -21.86
C MET A 95 8.05 -9.20 -20.66
N VAL A 96 9.01 -8.95 -19.77
CA VAL A 96 9.15 -9.68 -18.51
C VAL A 96 7.99 -9.34 -17.59
N LEU A 97 7.16 -10.33 -17.24
CA LEU A 97 6.05 -10.18 -16.31
C LEU A 97 6.47 -10.50 -14.88
N ASN A 98 7.24 -11.56 -14.69
CA ASN A 98 7.63 -12.05 -13.37
C ASN A 98 9.03 -12.71 -13.38
N ILE A 99 9.71 -12.67 -12.25
CA ILE A 99 11.01 -13.32 -12.01
C ILE A 99 10.91 -14.03 -10.67
N GLU A 100 10.98 -15.36 -10.70
CA GLU A 100 10.97 -16.20 -9.51
C GLU A 100 12.35 -16.83 -9.28
N GLY A 101 12.84 -16.73 -8.03
CA GLY A 101 14.13 -17.26 -7.63
C GLY A 101 15.28 -16.27 -7.84
N ARG A 102 16.51 -16.74 -7.57
CA ARG A 102 17.73 -15.93 -7.62
C ARG A 102 18.85 -16.69 -8.33
N GLY A 103 19.71 -15.96 -9.04
CA GLY A 103 20.89 -16.51 -9.72
C GLY A 103 20.56 -17.33 -10.97
N ALA A 104 21.44 -18.28 -11.32
CA ALA A 104 21.42 -19.02 -12.59
C ALA A 104 20.13 -19.84 -12.84
N ASN A 105 19.50 -20.34 -11.77
CA ASN A 105 18.28 -21.15 -11.86
C ASN A 105 16.99 -20.32 -11.73
N ALA A 106 17.07 -18.99 -11.80
CA ALA A 106 15.90 -18.13 -11.77
C ALA A 106 14.97 -18.46 -12.95
N ARG A 107 13.67 -18.49 -12.67
CA ARG A 107 12.62 -18.66 -13.67
C ARG A 107 12.03 -17.29 -14.00
N ILE A 108 11.88 -17.01 -15.28
CA ILE A 108 11.35 -15.75 -15.78
C ILE A 108 10.11 -16.03 -16.62
N GLU A 109 9.04 -15.31 -16.33
CA GLU A 109 7.82 -15.32 -17.14
C GLU A 109 7.89 -14.15 -18.12
N VAL A 110 7.86 -14.46 -19.41
CA VAL A 110 7.92 -13.47 -20.48
C VAL A 110 6.68 -13.60 -21.35
N ASN A 111 5.99 -12.48 -21.57
CA ASN A 111 4.88 -12.39 -22.49
C ASN A 111 5.38 -12.05 -23.89
N PHE A 112 5.29 -13.02 -24.81
CA PHE A 112 5.60 -12.85 -26.22
C PHE A 112 4.33 -12.57 -27.02
N SER A 113 4.45 -12.26 -28.32
CA SER A 113 3.29 -12.13 -29.23
C SER A 113 2.42 -13.39 -29.29
N GLU A 114 3.02 -14.56 -29.07
CA GLU A 114 2.34 -15.86 -29.04
C GLU A 114 1.79 -16.23 -27.65
N GLY A 115 1.99 -15.39 -26.63
CA GLY A 115 1.55 -15.60 -25.24
C GLY A 115 2.69 -15.74 -24.23
N SER A 116 2.31 -15.90 -22.95
CA SER A 116 3.23 -16.00 -21.82
C SER A 116 3.94 -17.36 -21.75
N LYS A 117 5.27 -17.33 -21.61
CA LYS A 117 6.11 -18.53 -21.45
C LYS A 117 7.03 -18.39 -20.23
N TRP A 118 7.19 -19.50 -19.51
CA TRP A 118 8.16 -19.64 -18.42
C TRP A 118 9.47 -20.17 -18.95
N LEU A 119 10.56 -19.43 -18.72
CA LEU A 119 11.91 -19.74 -19.16
C LEU A 119 12.86 -19.77 -17.96
N VAL A 120 13.92 -20.57 -18.01
CA VAL A 120 14.99 -20.56 -16.99
C VAL A 120 16.09 -19.62 -17.48
N LEU A 121 16.46 -18.63 -16.67
CA LEU A 121 17.33 -17.51 -17.02
C LEU A 121 18.63 -17.94 -17.72
N GLN A 122 19.32 -18.96 -17.18
CA GLN A 122 20.59 -19.46 -17.74
C GLN A 122 20.46 -20.08 -19.15
N TYR A 123 19.28 -20.59 -19.52
CA TYR A 123 19.04 -21.25 -20.80
C TYR A 123 18.24 -20.38 -21.79
N ALA A 124 17.63 -19.30 -21.29
CA ALA A 124 16.73 -18.47 -22.07
C ALA A 124 17.47 -17.57 -23.09
N ASN A 125 18.77 -17.33 -22.94
CA ASN A 125 19.57 -16.46 -23.84
C ASN A 125 18.85 -15.14 -24.20
N LEU A 126 18.17 -14.53 -23.22
CA LEU A 126 17.38 -13.32 -23.41
C LEU A 126 18.31 -12.12 -23.57
N GLN A 127 18.09 -11.35 -24.64
CA GLN A 127 18.80 -10.09 -24.86
C GLN A 127 17.92 -8.94 -24.39
N ALA A 128 18.46 -8.09 -23.51
CA ALA A 128 17.83 -6.85 -23.12
C ALA A 128 17.74 -5.89 -24.33
N LEU A 129 16.56 -5.30 -24.54
CA LEU A 129 16.29 -4.25 -25.54
C LEU A 129 16.16 -2.87 -24.88
#